data_AF-A0A6B2GBS8-F1
#
_entry.id   AF-A0A6B2GBS8-F1
#
_cell.length_a   1.000
_cell.length_b   1.000
_cell.length_c   1.000
_cell.angle_alpha   90.00
_cell.angle_beta   90.00
_cell.angle_gamma   90.00
#
_symmetry.space_group_name_H-M   'P 1'
#
loop_
_entity.id
_entity.type
_entity.pdbx_description
1 polymer ?
#
loop_
_entity_poly.entity_id
_entity_poly.type
_entity_poly.pdbx_seq_one_letter_code
_entity_poly.pdbx_strand_id
1 'polypeptide(L)'
;MSLKIFSHASFKISCSALWSVSWHPFRNELACCGSEKIIYLLLFDQDNKLVKTINFGEKHTKTIRSSFFTKDIVVAWSPSGDYIAAASFDSTVSVYFVDSDYTIDCVSIIEGHENEVKCVAWDASNTFLATC
;
A
#
# COMPACT_ATOMS: atom_id res chain seq x y z
N MET A 1 27.46 -11.00 -15.81
CA MET A 1 26.30 -10.08 -15.95
C MET A 1 26.00 -9.57 -14.55
N SER A 2 26.57 -8.43 -14.18
CA SER A 2 26.52 -7.94 -12.79
C SER A 2 25.43 -6.88 -12.66
N LEU A 3 24.33 -7.23 -12.01
CA LEU A 3 23.27 -6.30 -11.68
C LEU A 3 23.79 -5.37 -10.56
N LYS A 4 24.16 -4.14 -10.91
CA LYS A 4 24.51 -3.10 -9.93
C LYS A 4 23.22 -2.49 -9.41
N ILE A 5 22.85 -2.81 -8.17
CA ILE A 5 21.77 -2.13 -7.45
C ILE A 5 22.42 -0.91 -6.76
N PHE A 6 22.19 0.29 -7.30
CA PHE A 6 22.61 1.53 -6.65
C PHE A 6 21.61 1.87 -5.54
N SER A 7 22.02 1.86 -4.28
CA SER A 7 21.21 2.45 -3.19
C SER A 7 21.38 3.97 -3.22
N HIS A 8 20.46 4.69 -3.84
CA HIS A 8 20.57 6.15 -4.00
C HIS A 8 20.05 6.95 -2.77
N ALA A 9 19.23 6.34 -1.91
CA ALA A 9 18.75 6.95 -0.67
C ALA A 9 18.17 5.91 0.31
N SER A 10 18.21 6.18 1.61
CA SER A 10 17.51 5.42 2.65
C SER A 10 16.65 6.37 3.49
N PHE A 11 15.42 5.93 3.80
CA PHE A 11 14.46 6.73 4.57
C PHE A 11 13.99 5.92 5.77
N LYS A 12 13.86 6.59 6.92
CA LYS A 12 13.38 5.96 8.16
C LYS A 12 11.98 6.49 8.45
N ILE A 13 11.01 5.59 8.43
CA ILE A 13 9.63 5.87 8.81
C ILE A 13 9.45 5.37 10.24
N SER A 14 8.52 5.94 11.00
CA SER A 14 8.25 5.56 12.40
C SER A 14 7.62 4.17 12.56
N CYS A 15 7.53 3.36 11.50
CA CYS A 15 6.95 2.03 11.54
C CYS A 15 8.00 0.98 11.93
N SER A 16 7.67 0.08 12.85
CA SER A 16 8.63 -0.90 13.39
C SER A 16 9.07 -1.97 12.38
N ALA A 17 8.22 -2.31 11.40
CA ALA A 17 8.57 -3.16 10.27
C ALA A 17 7.68 -2.83 9.08
N LEU A 18 8.25 -2.57 7.91
CA LEU A 18 7.50 -2.42 6.66
C LEU A 18 7.37 -3.79 5.99
N TRP A 19 6.16 -4.14 5.58
CA TRP A 19 5.87 -5.43 4.97
C TRP A 19 5.70 -5.33 3.46
N SER A 20 5.12 -4.22 2.99
CA SER A 20 4.82 -4.05 1.58
C SER A 20 4.96 -2.60 1.17
N VAL A 21 5.40 -2.40 -0.08
CA VAL A 21 5.56 -1.10 -0.72
C VAL A 21 5.04 -1.19 -2.14
N SER A 22 4.34 -0.17 -2.61
CA SER A 22 3.79 -0.07 -3.95
C SER A 22 3.99 1.35 -4.48
N TRP A 23 4.71 1.49 -5.58
CA TRP A 23 4.89 2.77 -6.25
C TRP A 23 3.62 3.16 -6.99
N HIS A 24 3.29 4.43 -6.95
CA HIS A 24 2.26 4.99 -7.81
C HIS A 24 2.70 4.84 -9.28
N PRO A 25 1.80 4.48 -10.21
CA PRO A 25 2.15 4.20 -11.61
C PRO A 25 2.77 5.40 -12.35
N PHE A 26 2.30 6.63 -12.08
CA PHE A 26 2.73 7.84 -12.80
C PHE A 26 3.48 8.91 -11.97
N ARG A 27 3.29 8.95 -10.65
CA ARG A 27 3.81 10.01 -9.76
C ARG A 27 4.94 9.48 -8.90
N ASN A 28 5.79 10.37 -8.38
CA ASN A 28 6.88 10.00 -7.48
C ASN A 28 6.36 9.80 -6.05
N GLU A 29 5.46 8.85 -5.90
CA GLU A 29 4.72 8.57 -4.68
C GLU A 29 4.79 7.07 -4.36
N LEU A 30 4.94 6.74 -3.09
CA LEU A 30 5.06 5.36 -2.61
C LEU A 30 4.04 5.12 -1.51
N ALA A 31 3.16 4.14 -1.74
CA ALA A 31 2.34 3.60 -0.67
C ALA A 31 3.15 2.51 0.04
N CYS A 32 3.14 2.50 1.37
CA CYS A 32 3.72 1.42 2.14
C CYS A 32 2.87 1.08 3.36
N CYS A 33 2.86 -0.19 3.73
CA CYS A 33 2.21 -0.67 4.93
C CYS A 33 3.19 -1.51 5.75
N GLY A 34 2.96 -1.56 7.06
CA GLY A 34 3.86 -2.21 7.99
C GLY A 34 3.12 -2.87 9.15
N SER A 35 3.84 -3.13 10.24
CA SER A 35 3.32 -3.73 11.48
C SER A 35 2.26 -2.90 12.20
N GLU A 36 2.04 -1.66 11.74
CA GLU A 36 0.97 -0.79 12.20
C GLU A 36 -0.30 -0.99 11.34
N LYS A 37 -1.46 -0.63 11.88
CA LYS A 37 -2.75 -0.73 11.17
C LYS A 37 -2.94 0.39 10.13
N ILE A 38 -1.85 1.08 9.80
CA ILE A 38 -1.83 2.34 9.06
C ILE A 38 -1.12 2.09 7.73
N ILE A 39 -1.72 2.63 6.67
CA ILE A 39 -1.06 2.75 5.37
C ILE A 39 -0.43 4.13 5.34
N TYR A 40 0.82 4.20 4.89
CA TYR A 40 1.54 5.44 4.68
C TYR A 40 1.64 5.72 3.19
N LEU A 41 1.46 6.98 2.82
CA LEU A 41 1.80 7.52 1.51
C LEU A 41 2.97 8.48 1.66
N LEU A 42 4.04 8.19 0.92
CA LEU A 42 5.28 8.94 0.92
C LEU A 42 5.40 9.68 -0.40
N LEU A 43 5.56 10.99 -0.32
CA LEU A 43 5.71 11.87 -1.47
C LEU A 43 7.18 12.23 -1.62
N PHE A 44 7.71 12.04 -2.81
CA PHE A 44 9.09 12.37 -3.13
C PHE A 44 9.19 13.53 -4.11
N ASP A 45 10.23 14.35 -3.91
CA ASP A 45 10.58 15.43 -4.83
C ASP A 45 11.24 14.86 -6.11
N GLN A 46 11.50 15.72 -7.10
CA GLN A 46 12.25 15.39 -8.32
C GLN A 46 13.67 14.87 -8.00
N ASP A 47 14.24 15.29 -6.86
CA ASP A 47 15.53 14.81 -6.34
C ASP A 47 15.42 13.49 -5.54
N ASN A 48 14.27 12.82 -5.57
CA ASN A 48 13.96 11.62 -4.76
C ASN A 48 14.09 11.83 -3.25
N LYS A 49 13.94 13.07 -2.76
CA LYS A 49 13.91 13.37 -1.32
C LYS A 49 12.49 13.25 -0.80
N LEU A 50 12.32 12.63 0.37
CA LEU A 50 11.01 12.55 1.03
C LEU A 50 10.56 13.97 1.43
N VAL A 51 9.44 14.41 0.86
CA VAL A 51 8.83 15.72 1.12
C VAL A 51 7.79 15.61 2.23
N LYS A 52 6.92 14.60 2.13
CA LYS A 52 5.75 14.47 3.00
C LYS A 52 5.40 13.01 3.21
N THR A 53 4.93 12.72 4.43
CA THR A 53 4.35 11.44 4.81
C THR A 53 2.90 11.69 5.21
N ILE A 54 1.98 10.91 4.64
CA ILE A 54 0.54 10.99 4.90
C ILE A 54 0.09 9.64 5.44
N ASN A 55 -0.68 9.66 6.52
CA ASN A 55 -1.18 8.46 7.17
C ASN A 55 -2.66 8.30 6.84
N PHE A 56 -3.02 7.14 6.32
CA PHE A 56 -4.39 6.72 6.12
C PHE A 56 -4.84 6.31 7.52
N GLY A 57 -5.69 7.13 8.18
CA GLY A 57 -6.04 6.97 9.59
C GLY A 57 -6.51 5.56 9.98
N GLU A 58 -6.66 5.29 11.27
CA GLU A 58 -7.00 3.95 11.80
C GLU A 58 -8.42 3.52 11.39
N LYS A 59 -8.55 2.88 10.21
CA LYS A 59 -9.79 2.21 9.80
C LYS A 59 -9.76 0.68 9.97
N HIS A 60 -8.57 0.08 9.92
CA HIS A 60 -8.44 -1.37 10.14
C HIS A 60 -8.44 -1.71 11.63
N THR A 61 -9.25 -2.70 12.02
CA THR A 61 -9.42 -3.10 13.43
C THR A 61 -8.34 -4.06 13.90
N LYS A 62 -7.71 -4.81 12.97
CA LYS A 62 -6.58 -5.73 13.23
C LYS A 62 -5.33 -5.35 12.42
N THR A 63 -4.19 -5.89 12.84
CA THR A 63 -2.87 -5.58 12.25
C THR A 63 -2.78 -6.02 10.79
N ILE A 64 -2.30 -5.14 9.93
CA ILE A 64 -1.85 -5.48 8.58
C ILE A 64 -0.50 -6.21 8.72
N ARG A 65 -0.49 -7.54 8.88
CA ARG A 65 0.76 -8.32 8.87
C ARG A 65 0.96 -8.96 7.50
N SER A 66 2.20 -9.29 7.14
CA SER A 66 2.45 -10.28 6.10
C SER A 66 2.92 -11.56 6.78
N SER A 67 2.65 -12.71 6.16
CA SER A 67 3.15 -13.99 6.64
C SER A 67 4.66 -14.02 6.43
N PHE A 68 5.39 -14.48 7.45
CA PHE A 68 6.86 -14.46 7.55
C PHE A 68 7.59 -15.22 6.41
N PHE A 69 6.89 -15.84 5.46
CA PHE A 69 7.50 -16.73 4.46
C PHE A 69 7.03 -16.56 3.01
N THR A 70 6.08 -15.69 2.72
CA THR A 70 5.55 -15.54 1.35
C THR A 70 5.58 -14.09 0.89
N LYS A 71 5.87 -13.92 -0.39
CA LYS A 71 6.08 -12.64 -1.06
C LYS A 71 4.71 -11.98 -1.28
N ASP A 72 4.05 -11.62 -0.19
CA ASP A 72 2.64 -11.23 -0.16
C ASP A 72 2.52 -9.71 -0.31
N ILE A 73 1.80 -9.24 -1.35
CA ILE A 73 1.58 -7.82 -1.63
C ILE A 73 0.32 -7.39 -0.89
N VAL A 74 0.53 -6.62 0.17
CA VAL A 74 -0.52 -6.24 1.12
C VAL A 74 -1.14 -4.88 0.76
N VAL A 75 -0.43 -4.07 -0.02
CA VAL A 75 -0.90 -2.79 -0.55
C VAL A 75 -0.60 -2.70 -2.05
N ALA A 76 -1.59 -2.30 -2.85
CA ALA A 76 -1.45 -2.18 -4.30
C ALA A 76 -2.14 -0.92 -4.82
N TRP A 77 -1.38 -0.09 -5.55
CA TRP A 77 -1.95 0.96 -6.38
C TRP A 77 -2.73 0.37 -7.54
N SER A 78 -3.87 0.98 -7.83
CA SER A 78 -4.56 0.82 -9.09
C SER A 78 -3.68 1.28 -10.26
N PRO A 79 -3.84 0.69 -11.45
CA PRO A 79 -3.16 1.17 -12.65
C PRO A 79 -3.51 2.60 -13.04
N SER A 80 -4.68 3.12 -12.63
CA SER A 80 -5.03 4.53 -12.86
C SER A 80 -4.28 5.47 -11.91
N GLY A 81 -3.89 5.00 -10.73
CA GLY A 81 -3.22 5.79 -9.70
C GLY A 81 -4.19 6.51 -8.76
N ASP A 82 -5.50 6.32 -8.90
CA ASP A 82 -6.48 7.02 -8.05
C ASP A 82 -6.89 6.20 -6.83
N TYR A 83 -6.69 4.88 -6.90
CA TYR A 83 -7.08 3.95 -5.85
C TYR A 83 -5.91 3.18 -5.26
N ILE A 84 -6.00 2.88 -3.97
CA ILE A 84 -5.14 1.95 -3.24
C ILE A 84 -6.01 0.86 -2.65
N ALA A 85 -5.66 -0.40 -2.89
CA ALA A 85 -6.25 -1.53 -2.19
C ALA A 85 -5.30 -2.03 -1.10
N ALA A 86 -5.85 -2.40 0.04
CA ALA A 86 -5.12 -2.96 1.15
C ALA A 86 -5.81 -4.19 1.71
N ALA A 87 -5.08 -5.32 1.74
CA ALA A 87 -5.52 -6.55 2.39
C ALA A 87 -5.24 -6.48 3.89
N SER A 88 -6.15 -7.02 4.71
CA SER A 88 -6.03 -6.99 6.17
C SER A 88 -6.32 -8.35 6.81
N PHE A 89 -5.79 -8.54 8.03
CA PHE A 89 -6.00 -9.73 8.85
C PHE A 89 -7.33 -9.72 9.60
N ASP A 90 -8.14 -8.69 9.40
CA ASP A 90 -9.55 -8.67 9.82
C ASP A 90 -10.48 -9.38 8.83
N SER A 91 -9.92 -10.11 7.86
CA SER A 91 -10.64 -10.80 6.78
C SER A 91 -11.34 -9.84 5.80
N THR A 92 -10.93 -8.58 5.78
CA THR A 92 -11.45 -7.56 4.86
C THR A 92 -10.37 -6.99 3.95
N VAL A 93 -10.82 -6.42 2.84
CA VAL A 93 -9.99 -5.61 1.95
C VAL A 93 -10.55 -4.20 1.90
N SER A 94 -9.74 -3.21 2.24
CA SER A 94 -10.14 -1.80 2.13
C SER A 94 -9.64 -1.22 0.82
N VAL A 95 -10.51 -0.48 0.16
CA VAL A 95 -10.19 0.29 -1.04
C VAL A 95 -10.30 1.77 -0.71
N TYR A 96 -9.21 2.50 -0.94
CA TYR A 96 -9.09 3.91 -0.70
C TYR A 96 -9.00 4.65 -2.03
N PHE A 97 -9.71 5.77 -2.14
CA PHE A 97 -9.50 6.76 -3.18
C PHE A 97 -8.57 7.86 -2.64
N VAL A 98 -7.59 8.25 -3.44
CA VAL A 98 -6.64 9.30 -3.12
C VAL A 98 -6.85 10.43 -4.13
N ASP A 99 -7.40 11.54 -3.65
CA ASP A 99 -7.62 12.71 -4.51
C ASP A 99 -6.29 13.49 -4.71
N SER A 100 -6.29 14.42 -5.66
CA SER A 100 -5.14 15.24 -6.04
C SER A 100 -4.65 16.18 -4.93
N ASP A 101 -5.51 16.51 -3.96
CA ASP A 101 -5.15 17.27 -2.76
C ASP A 101 -4.64 16.37 -1.61
N TYR A 102 -4.49 15.07 -1.88
CA TYR A 102 -4.18 14.02 -0.91
C TYR A 102 -5.23 13.83 0.19
N THR A 103 -6.48 14.20 -0.10
CA THR A 103 -7.63 13.71 0.65
C THR A 103 -7.80 12.21 0.40
N ILE A 104 -7.94 11.46 1.50
CA ILE A 104 -8.03 10.01 1.48
C ILE A 104 -9.42 9.59 1.93
N ASP A 105 -10.15 8.95 1.03
CA ASP A 105 -11.48 8.43 1.31
C ASP A 105 -11.49 6.90 1.23
N CYS A 106 -12.07 6.24 2.23
CA CYS A 106 -12.34 4.80 2.11
C CYS A 106 -13.64 4.64 1.33
N VAL A 107 -13.53 4.19 0.09
CA VAL A 107 -14.66 4.07 -0.84
C VAL A 107 -15.37 2.73 -0.71
N SER A 108 -14.66 1.68 -0.30
CA SER A 108 -15.24 0.36 -0.13
C SER A 108 -14.47 -0.49 0.88
N ILE A 109 -15.21 -1.31 1.62
CA ILE A 109 -14.66 -2.41 2.41
C ILE A 109 -15.26 -3.68 1.82
N ILE A 110 -14.42 -4.56 1.30
CA ILE A 110 -14.80 -5.83 0.70
C ILE A 110 -14.72 -6.88 1.80
N GLU A 111 -15.87 -7.46 2.12
CA GLU A 111 -16.04 -8.51 3.11
C GLU A 111 -16.43 -9.83 2.40
N GLY A 112 -16.24 -10.96 3.10
CA GLY A 112 -16.66 -12.28 2.61
C GLY A 112 -15.61 -13.37 2.76
N HIS A 113 -14.35 -13.03 3.02
CA HIS A 113 -13.33 -14.02 3.37
C HIS A 113 -13.59 -14.56 4.78
N GLU A 114 -13.57 -15.89 4.93
CA GLU A 114 -13.71 -16.53 6.24
C GLU A 114 -12.43 -16.40 7.08
N ASN A 115 -11.29 -16.24 6.42
CA ASN A 115 -9.95 -16.15 7.01
C ASN A 115 -9.23 -14.88 6.54
N GLU A 116 -8.01 -14.66 7.03
CA GLU A 116 -7.28 -13.44 6.74
C GLU A 116 -6.91 -13.33 5.26
N VAL A 117 -7.09 -12.13 4.70
CA VAL A 117 -6.67 -11.83 3.33
C VAL A 117 -5.16 -11.60 3.32
N LYS A 118 -4.46 -12.35 2.49
CA LYS A 118 -3.00 -12.33 2.35
C LYS A 118 -2.54 -11.45 1.21
N CYS A 119 -3.33 -11.34 0.13
CA CYS A 119 -2.90 -10.62 -1.06
C CYS A 119 -4.03 -9.86 -1.74
N VAL A 120 -3.64 -8.78 -2.43
CA VAL A 120 -4.53 -8.03 -3.31
C VAL A 120 -3.81 -7.60 -4.59
N ALA A 121 -4.48 -7.73 -5.73
CA ALA A 121 -3.93 -7.33 -7.03
C ALA A 121 -5.01 -6.74 -7.96
N TRP A 122 -4.72 -5.57 -8.53
CA TRP A 122 -5.55 -4.95 -9.55
C TRP A 122 -5.28 -5.56 -10.92
N ASP A 123 -6.34 -5.74 -11.71
CA ASP A 123 -6.21 -6.01 -13.13
C ASP A 123 -5.69 -4.76 -13.87
N ALA A 124 -4.96 -4.96 -14.96
CA ALA A 124 -4.37 -3.90 -15.77
C ALA A 124 -5.43 -2.94 -16.37
N SER A 125 -6.66 -3.39 -16.58
CA SER A 125 -7.77 -2.55 -17.06
C SER A 125 -8.41 -1.69 -15.96
N ASN A 126 -7.95 -1.80 -14.70
CA ASN A 126 -8.53 -1.15 -13.52
C ASN A 126 -10.01 -1.53 -13.24
N THR A 127 -10.48 -2.64 -13.80
CA THR A 127 -11.88 -3.07 -13.66
C THR A 127 -12.07 -4.12 -12.56
N PHE A 128 -11.07 -4.96 -12.33
CA PHE A 128 -11.16 -6.10 -11.42
C PHE A 128 -10.09 -6.03 -10.33
N LEU A 129 -10.45 -6.56 -9.16
CA LEU A 129 -9.57 -6.71 -8.01
C LEU A 129 -9.58 -8.18 -7.56
N ALA A 130 -8.41 -8.81 -7.55
CA ALA A 130 -8.22 -10.16 -7.04
C ALA A 130 -7.80 -10.11 -5.57
N THR A 131 -8.37 -10.98 -4.74
CA THR A 131 -8.07 -11.09 -3.29
C THR A 131 -8.00 -12.57 -2.90
N CYS A 132 -7.12 -12.93 -1.96
CA CYS A 132 -6.99 -14.29 -1.43
C CYS A 132 -6.45 -14.31 0.00
#